data_AF-A0A7X7LGF6-F1
#
_entry.id   AF-A0A7X7LGF6-F1
#
_cell.length_a   1.000
_cell.length_b   1.000
_cell.length_c   1.000
_cell.angle_alpha   90.00
_cell.angle_beta   90.00
_cell.angle_gamma   90.00
#
_symmetry.space_group_name_H-M   'P 1'
#
loop_
_entity.id
_entity.type
_entity.pdbx_description
1 polymer ?
#
loop_
_entity_poly.entity_id
_entity_poly.type
_entity_poly.pdbx_seq_one_letter_code
_entity_poly.pdbx_strand_id
1 'polypeptide(L)'
;LPLSFVVHYKNNNKPSDNHLFIVNSKGDILYERKAAECLPNTLYQDTVVLSPGRYAFEMTDTAGDGLEFWAIPENGYGYIRLLNMKKSIIHHFISDCGGGQFLSFVASESAKPDTSVTQNAFFLYPRRTKDFIDLDAFLENNSKLDVRFLSDGVVVKSHEYPGFKEGTIRFDITDLPQGRYIVEIYSNEKLVYKNRINRD
;
A
#
# COMPACT_ATOMS: atom_id res chain seq x y z
N LEU A 1 18.05 2.77 -5.87
CA LEU A 1 17.42 3.55 -4.78
C LEU A 1 18.41 4.59 -4.25
N PRO A 2 17.95 5.71 -3.66
CA PRO A 2 18.83 6.67 -2.98
C PRO A 2 19.50 6.04 -1.75
N LEU A 3 20.57 6.66 -1.26
CA LEU A 3 21.28 6.21 -0.04
C LEU A 3 20.46 6.36 1.25
N SER A 4 19.47 7.25 1.27
CA SER A 4 18.56 7.44 2.40
C SER A 4 17.12 7.42 1.92
N PHE A 5 16.31 6.62 2.60
CA PHE A 5 14.88 6.49 2.32
C PHE A 5 14.15 6.05 3.60
N VAL A 6 12.83 6.10 3.57
CA VAL A 6 11.97 5.67 4.67
C VAL A 6 11.29 4.37 4.30
N VAL A 7 11.42 3.34 5.15
CA VAL A 7 10.56 2.16 5.10
C VAL A 7 9.26 2.52 5.83
N HIS A 8 8.19 2.64 5.06
CA HIS A 8 6.85 2.98 5.55
C HIS A 8 6.02 1.71 5.59
N TYR A 9 5.97 1.10 6.78
CA TYR A 9 5.40 -0.22 6.99
C TYR A 9 4.17 -0.12 7.88
N LYS A 10 2.99 -0.40 7.32
CA LYS A 10 1.78 -0.61 8.08
C LYS A 10 1.56 -2.12 8.22
N ASN A 11 1.46 -2.62 9.44
CA ASN A 11 1.10 -4.01 9.66
C ASN A 11 -0.42 -4.21 9.53
N ASN A 12 -0.84 -5.42 9.19
CA ASN A 12 -2.24 -5.83 9.29
C ASN A 12 -2.55 -6.24 10.75
N ASN A 13 -3.63 -6.99 10.99
CA ASN A 13 -3.98 -7.46 12.33
C ASN A 13 -3.19 -8.72 12.78
N LYS A 14 -2.25 -9.20 11.95
CA LYS A 14 -1.43 -10.41 12.16
C LYS A 14 0.07 -10.07 12.13
N PRO A 15 0.56 -9.22 13.04
CA PRO A 15 1.95 -8.81 13.04
C PRO A 15 2.95 -9.94 13.35
N SER A 16 2.48 -10.99 14.03
CA SER A 16 3.28 -12.17 14.40
C SER A 16 3.87 -12.91 13.20
N ASP A 17 3.21 -12.79 12.06
CA ASP A 17 3.49 -13.64 10.90
C ASP A 17 4.59 -13.03 10.04
N ASN A 18 4.85 -11.73 10.23
CA ASN A 18 5.61 -10.87 9.34
C ASN A 18 7.01 -10.52 9.88
N HIS A 19 8.00 -10.62 9.01
CA HIS A 19 9.38 -10.20 9.29
C HIS A 19 9.97 -9.46 8.08
N LEU A 20 10.45 -8.23 8.31
CA LEU A 20 11.00 -7.36 7.26
C LEU A 20 12.48 -7.12 7.51
N PHE A 21 13.30 -7.16 6.47
CA PHE A 21 14.73 -6.86 6.59
C PHE A 21 15.36 -6.36 5.29
N ILE A 22 16.53 -5.73 5.41
CA ILE A 22 17.40 -5.38 4.28
C ILE A 22 18.77 -6.01 4.51
N VAL A 23 19.27 -6.73 3.51
CA VAL A 23 20.61 -7.34 3.51
C VAL A 23 21.51 -6.73 2.46
N ASN A 24 22.82 -6.70 2.73
CA ASN A 24 23.84 -6.34 1.75
C ASN A 24 24.30 -7.58 0.94
N SER A 25 25.21 -7.38 -0.01
CA SER A 25 25.76 -8.47 -0.84
C SER A 25 26.58 -9.53 -0.09
N LYS A 26 26.92 -9.29 1.18
CA LYS A 26 27.61 -10.25 2.07
C LYS A 26 26.64 -11.02 2.96
N GLY A 27 25.35 -10.66 2.95
CA GLY A 27 24.32 -11.23 3.83
C GLY A 27 24.19 -10.53 5.17
N ASP A 28 24.88 -9.41 5.41
CA ASP A 28 24.72 -8.66 6.67
C ASP A 28 23.36 -7.94 6.66
N ILE A 29 22.58 -8.11 7.74
CA ILE A 29 21.32 -7.40 7.96
C ILE A 29 21.63 -5.96 8.41
N LEU A 30 21.10 -4.98 7.68
CA LEU A 30 21.31 -3.55 7.93
C LEU A 30 20.07 -2.83 8.46
N TYR A 31 18.90 -3.42 8.25
CA TYR A 31 17.61 -2.98 8.75
C TYR A 31 16.77 -4.22 9.01
N GLU A 32 15.99 -4.21 10.08
CA GLU A 32 15.13 -5.32 10.48
C GLU A 32 13.92 -4.79 11.27
N ARG A 33 12.77 -5.43 11.08
CA ARG A 33 11.62 -5.34 11.99
C ARG A 33 11.09 -6.73 12.26
N LYS A 34 11.26 -7.19 13.50
CA LYS A 34 10.80 -8.51 13.94
C LYS A 34 9.33 -8.47 14.32
N ALA A 35 8.67 -9.62 14.16
CA ALA A 35 7.31 -9.85 14.62
C ALA A 35 7.06 -9.38 16.07
N ALA A 36 8.00 -9.67 16.98
CA ALA A 36 7.92 -9.31 18.39
C ALA A 36 7.93 -7.79 18.68
N GLU A 37 8.34 -6.98 17.71
CA GLU A 37 8.44 -5.51 17.82
C GLU A 37 7.24 -4.81 17.16
N CYS A 38 6.34 -5.58 16.55
CA CYS A 38 5.26 -5.08 15.73
C CYS A 38 3.90 -5.26 16.42
N LEU A 39 3.07 -4.22 16.35
CA LEU A 39 1.70 -4.21 16.86
C LEU A 39 0.70 -4.30 15.70
N PRO A 40 -0.50 -4.87 15.94
CA PRO A 40 -1.58 -4.90 14.96
C PRO A 40 -1.93 -3.49 14.44
N ASN A 41 -2.22 -3.38 13.15
CA ASN A 41 -2.71 -2.15 12.49
C ASN A 41 -1.88 -0.88 12.83
N THR A 42 -0.57 -1.05 13.03
CA THR A 42 0.33 0.02 13.43
C THR A 42 1.23 0.43 12.28
N LEU A 43 1.44 1.73 12.13
CA LEU A 43 2.29 2.34 11.11
C LEU A 43 3.68 2.64 11.68
N TYR A 44 4.70 2.10 11.02
CA TYR A 44 6.10 2.33 11.31
C TYR A 44 6.78 3.11 10.17
N GLN A 45 7.65 4.05 10.54
CA GLN A 45 8.32 4.96 9.63
C GLN A 45 9.82 5.00 9.95
N ASP A 46 10.58 4.06 9.41
CA ASP A 46 12.00 3.93 9.73
C ASP A 46 12.86 4.54 8.64
N THR A 47 13.79 5.41 9.04
CA THR A 47 14.80 5.92 8.10
C THR A 47 15.93 4.91 7.97
N VAL A 48 16.18 4.46 6.74
CA VAL A 48 17.30 3.59 6.39
C VAL A 48 18.38 4.44 5.71
N VAL A 49 19.63 4.25 6.13
CA VAL A 49 20.80 4.90 5.53
C VAL A 49 21.78 3.80 5.11
N LEU A 50 22.13 3.78 3.82
CA LEU A 50 23.03 2.79 3.22
C LEU A 50 24.24 3.48 2.59
N SER A 51 25.36 2.78 2.55
CA SER A 51 26.47 3.13 1.66
C SER A 51 26.13 2.76 0.20
N PRO A 52 26.87 3.28 -0.79
CA PRO A 52 26.72 2.82 -2.17
C PRO A 52 26.99 1.31 -2.28
N GLY A 53 26.08 0.57 -2.93
CA GLY A 53 26.18 -0.89 -2.95
C GLY A 53 24.96 -1.61 -3.50
N ARG A 54 24.99 -2.94 -3.40
CA ARG A 54 23.89 -3.85 -3.79
C ARG A 54 23.20 -4.40 -2.56
N TYR A 55 21.89 -4.40 -2.58
CA TYR A 55 21.04 -4.75 -1.44
C TYR A 55 19.80 -5.53 -1.90
N ALA A 56 19.20 -6.25 -0.97
CA ALA A 56 17.87 -6.82 -1.10
C ALA A 56 17.00 -6.39 0.07
N PHE A 57 15.79 -5.92 -0.22
CA PHE A 57 14.70 -5.79 0.75
C PHE A 57 13.86 -7.05 0.69
N GLU A 58 13.53 -7.61 1.85
CA GLU A 58 12.71 -8.80 1.99
C GLU A 58 11.65 -8.58 3.06
N MET A 59 10.45 -9.07 2.77
CA MET A 59 9.41 -9.32 3.75
C MET A 59 9.07 -10.80 3.64
N THR A 60 9.00 -11.49 4.77
CA THR A 60 8.54 -12.87 4.85
C THR A 60 7.27 -12.93 5.69
N ASP A 61 6.34 -13.79 5.29
CA ASP A 61 5.11 -14.11 6.01
C ASP A 61 5.05 -15.62 6.23
N THR A 62 4.90 -16.03 7.48
CA THR A 62 4.93 -17.45 7.88
C THR A 62 3.58 -18.17 7.74
N ALA A 63 2.47 -17.43 7.66
CA ALA A 63 1.13 -17.97 7.47
C ALA A 63 0.78 -18.16 5.98
N GLY A 64 1.44 -17.41 5.10
CA GLY A 64 1.19 -17.42 3.67
C GLY A 64 0.01 -16.54 3.25
N ASP A 65 -0.42 -15.60 4.10
CA ASP A 65 -1.55 -14.69 3.85
C ASP A 65 -1.08 -13.25 3.52
N GLY A 66 0.17 -12.93 3.81
CA GLY A 66 0.76 -11.62 3.53
C GLY A 66 0.14 -10.48 4.34
N LEU A 67 0.23 -9.25 3.80
CA LEU A 67 -0.30 -8.04 4.46
C LEU A 67 -1.77 -7.76 4.14
N GLU A 68 -2.36 -8.44 3.17
CA GLU A 68 -3.80 -8.49 2.93
C GLU A 68 -4.15 -9.82 2.28
N PHE A 69 -5.22 -10.46 2.74
CA PHE A 69 -5.76 -11.63 2.08
C PHE A 69 -7.28 -11.54 1.98
N TRP A 70 -7.79 -11.49 0.76
CA TRP A 70 -9.21 -11.21 0.50
C TRP A 70 -10.17 -12.23 1.11
N ALA A 71 -9.71 -13.47 1.35
CA ALA A 71 -10.52 -14.54 1.92
C ALA A 71 -10.60 -14.47 3.45
N ILE A 72 -9.75 -13.67 4.10
CA ILE A 72 -9.69 -13.49 5.56
C ILE A 72 -9.66 -11.98 5.86
N PRO A 73 -10.71 -11.23 5.53
CA PRO A 73 -10.74 -9.76 5.68
C PRO A 73 -10.53 -9.28 7.14
N GLU A 74 -10.80 -10.13 8.13
CA GLU A 74 -10.53 -9.87 9.55
C GLU A 74 -9.02 -9.74 9.87
N ASN A 75 -8.15 -10.33 9.05
CA ASN A 75 -6.70 -10.09 9.13
C ASN A 75 -6.36 -8.64 8.77
N GLY A 76 -7.27 -7.89 8.14
CA GLY A 76 -7.12 -6.48 7.86
C GLY A 76 -6.14 -6.19 6.72
N TYR A 77 -5.71 -4.93 6.65
CA TYR A 77 -4.85 -4.42 5.58
C TYR A 77 -3.61 -3.71 6.14
N GLY A 78 -2.45 -4.24 5.74
CA GLY A 78 -1.13 -3.64 5.87
C GLY A 78 -0.51 -3.34 4.51
N TYR A 79 0.59 -2.59 4.50
CA TYR A 79 1.35 -2.26 3.31
C TYR A 79 2.80 -1.98 3.62
N ILE A 80 3.65 -2.08 2.60
CA ILE A 80 5.04 -1.61 2.64
C ILE A 80 5.22 -0.63 1.48
N ARG A 81 5.79 0.53 1.80
CA ARG A 81 6.23 1.54 0.83
C ARG A 81 7.65 1.96 1.16
N LEU A 82 8.48 2.12 0.14
CA LEU A 82 9.75 2.83 0.26
C LEU A 82 9.52 4.26 -0.16
N LEU A 83 9.72 5.21 0.73
CA LEU A 83 9.56 6.64 0.45
C LEU A 83 10.92 7.31 0.38
N ASN A 84 11.07 8.31 -0.49
CA ASN A 84 12.23 9.19 -0.42
C ASN A 84 12.14 10.10 0.83
N MET A 85 13.22 10.84 1.11
CA MET A 85 13.25 11.77 2.25
C MET A 85 12.26 12.96 2.13
N LYS A 86 11.64 13.15 0.96
CA LYS A 86 10.56 14.13 0.72
C LYS A 86 9.16 13.51 0.87
N LYS A 87 9.07 12.27 1.35
CA LYS A 87 7.82 11.50 1.49
C LYS A 87 7.09 11.28 0.17
N SER A 88 7.79 11.05 -0.94
CA SER A 88 7.21 10.52 -2.17
C SER A 88 7.51 9.03 -2.29
N ILE A 89 6.59 8.24 -2.82
CA ILE A 89 6.81 6.82 -3.07
C ILE A 89 7.93 6.63 -4.09
N ILE A 90 8.89 5.78 -3.74
CA ILE A 90 9.90 5.23 -4.65
C ILE A 90 9.46 3.86 -5.14
N HIS A 91 8.87 3.07 -4.24
CA HIS A 91 8.34 1.74 -4.52
C HIS A 91 7.20 1.43 -3.56
N HIS A 92 6.16 0.76 -4.06
CA HIS A 92 5.08 0.20 -3.24
C HIS A 92 5.01 -1.30 -3.50
N PHE A 93 4.91 -2.07 -2.43
CA PHE A 93 4.79 -3.52 -2.53
C PHE A 93 3.32 -3.95 -2.60
N ILE A 94 3.07 -5.11 -3.18
CA ILE A 94 1.73 -5.70 -3.22
C ILE A 94 1.45 -6.30 -1.83
N SER A 95 0.32 -5.96 -1.22
CA SER A 95 -0.06 -6.46 0.11
C SER A 95 -0.52 -7.93 0.10
N ASP A 96 -1.23 -8.35 -0.95
CA ASP A 96 -1.62 -9.75 -1.22
C ASP A 96 -0.41 -10.51 -1.78
N CYS A 97 0.50 -10.87 -0.87
CA CYS A 97 1.84 -11.34 -1.19
C CYS A 97 2.14 -12.77 -0.77
N GLY A 98 1.13 -13.48 -0.25
CA GLY A 98 1.31 -14.84 0.25
C GLY A 98 2.45 -14.91 1.27
N GLY A 99 3.50 -15.67 0.95
CA GLY A 99 4.66 -15.85 1.83
C GLY A 99 5.66 -14.69 1.89
N GLY A 100 5.47 -13.60 1.13
CA GLY A 100 6.35 -12.44 1.25
C GLY A 100 6.57 -11.58 0.00
N GLN A 101 7.50 -10.64 0.11
CA GLN A 101 7.89 -9.69 -0.93
C GLN A 101 9.40 -9.59 -1.04
N PHE A 102 9.90 -9.31 -2.24
CA PHE A 102 11.33 -9.20 -2.52
C PHE A 102 11.62 -8.04 -3.49
N LEU A 103 12.64 -7.23 -3.18
CA LEU A 103 13.16 -6.22 -4.09
C LEU A 103 14.69 -6.15 -3.99
N SER A 104 15.37 -6.55 -5.06
CA SER A 104 16.82 -6.27 -5.23
C SER A 104 17.04 -4.88 -5.79
N PHE A 105 18.04 -4.16 -5.27
CA PHE A 105 18.36 -2.82 -5.75
C PHE A 105 19.83 -2.43 -5.56
N VAL A 106 20.27 -1.44 -6.33
CA VAL A 106 21.53 -0.72 -6.11
C VAL A 106 21.22 0.58 -5.38
N ALA A 107 21.90 0.84 -4.26
CA ALA A 107 21.88 2.15 -3.60
C ALA A 107 23.00 3.04 -4.18
N SER A 108 22.67 4.27 -4.57
CA SER A 108 23.62 5.21 -5.16
C SER A 108 23.23 6.66 -4.86
N GLU A 109 24.23 7.55 -4.75
CA GLU A 109 24.04 9.01 -4.69
C GLU A 109 23.42 9.55 -5.99
N SER A 110 23.68 8.87 -7.11
CA SER A 110 23.17 9.26 -8.44
C SER A 110 21.78 8.69 -8.76
N ALA A 111 21.10 8.06 -7.80
CA ALA A 111 19.77 7.51 -8.02
C ALA A 111 18.77 8.60 -8.42
N LYS A 112 17.96 8.32 -9.44
CA LYS A 112 16.92 9.23 -9.94
C LYS A 112 15.55 8.58 -9.78
N PRO A 113 14.48 9.37 -9.53
CA PRO A 113 13.12 8.86 -9.59
C PRO A 113 12.81 8.28 -10.96
N ASP A 114 12.07 7.17 -10.99
CA ASP A 114 11.48 6.67 -12.22
C ASP A 114 10.21 7.46 -12.54
N THR A 115 10.31 8.31 -13.56
CA THR A 115 9.19 9.16 -14.02
C THR A 115 8.29 8.46 -15.03
N SER A 116 8.59 7.21 -15.41
CA SER A 116 7.78 6.43 -16.35
C SER A 116 6.56 5.78 -15.69
N VAL A 117 6.58 5.66 -14.36
CA VAL A 117 5.51 5.08 -13.55
C VAL A 117 4.95 6.12 -12.58
N THR A 118 3.61 6.21 -12.50
CA THR A 118 2.95 7.05 -11.52
C THR A 118 3.15 6.48 -10.13
N GLN A 119 3.65 7.29 -9.19
CA GLN A 119 3.95 6.86 -7.82
C GLN A 119 2.72 6.93 -6.89
N ASN A 120 1.51 6.81 -7.46
CA ASN A 120 0.29 6.74 -6.68
C ASN A 120 0.07 5.31 -6.18
N ALA A 121 -0.40 5.16 -4.95
CA ALA A 121 -0.79 3.87 -4.39
C ALA A 121 -2.24 3.93 -3.91
N PHE A 122 -3.05 2.98 -4.36
CA PHE A 122 -4.45 2.87 -3.97
C PHE A 122 -4.75 1.42 -3.58
N PHE A 123 -5.49 1.27 -2.48
CA PHE A 123 -5.96 -0.04 -2.04
C PHE A 123 -7.36 0.07 -1.43
N LEU A 124 -8.27 -0.79 -1.89
CA LEU A 124 -9.63 -0.91 -1.34
C LEU A 124 -9.72 -2.16 -0.49
N TYR A 125 -10.15 -2.01 0.76
CA TYR A 125 -10.33 -3.13 1.68
C TYR A 125 -11.51 -2.92 2.65
N PRO A 126 -12.16 -3.99 3.11
CA PRO A 126 -12.15 -5.30 2.49
C PRO A 126 -12.82 -5.24 1.09
N ARG A 127 -12.44 -6.15 0.18
CA ARG A 127 -13.05 -6.23 -1.17
C ARG A 127 -14.45 -6.84 -1.18
N ARG A 128 -14.90 -7.38 -0.05
CA ARG A 128 -16.20 -8.01 0.16
C ARG A 128 -16.70 -7.61 1.54
N THR A 129 -17.85 -6.95 1.64
CA THR A 129 -18.36 -6.42 2.91
C THR A 129 -19.84 -6.06 2.85
N LYS A 130 -20.44 -5.82 4.01
CA LYS A 130 -21.84 -5.44 4.18
C LYS A 130 -22.06 -3.97 4.48
N ASP A 131 -21.03 -3.24 4.88
CA ASP A 131 -21.24 -1.93 5.50
C ASP A 131 -20.22 -0.90 5.05
N PHE A 132 -18.94 -1.16 5.27
CA PHE A 132 -17.88 -0.18 5.06
C PHE A 132 -16.76 -0.70 4.17
N ILE A 133 -16.25 0.19 3.32
CA ILE A 133 -15.01 -0.01 2.57
C ILE A 133 -14.07 1.14 2.87
N ASP A 134 -12.82 0.80 3.14
CA ASP A 134 -11.73 1.74 3.31
C ASP A 134 -10.91 1.81 2.03
N LEU A 135 -10.65 3.04 1.56
CA LEU A 135 -9.67 3.35 0.53
C LEU A 135 -8.43 3.92 1.20
N ASP A 136 -7.34 3.17 1.18
CA ASP A 136 -6.02 3.72 1.42
C ASP A 136 -5.50 4.33 0.12
N ALA A 137 -5.29 5.64 0.12
CA ALA A 137 -4.88 6.40 -1.06
C ALA A 137 -3.63 7.22 -0.74
N PHE A 138 -2.69 7.21 -1.68
CA PHE A 138 -1.47 7.99 -1.65
C PHE A 138 -1.23 8.55 -3.05
N LEU A 139 -1.20 9.87 -3.17
CA LEU A 139 -0.91 10.60 -4.39
C LEU A 139 0.48 11.24 -4.30
N GLU A 140 1.17 11.29 -5.43
CA GLU A 140 2.47 11.96 -5.52
C GLU A 140 2.37 13.46 -5.15
N ASN A 141 1.31 14.12 -5.62
CA ASN A 141 1.04 15.53 -5.41
C ASN A 141 -0.37 15.73 -4.84
N ASN A 142 -0.57 16.84 -4.13
CA ASN A 142 -1.92 17.26 -3.75
C ASN A 142 -2.77 17.44 -5.02
N SER A 143 -3.93 16.81 -5.09
CA SER A 143 -4.77 16.80 -6.30
C SER A 143 -6.24 16.58 -5.96
N LYS A 144 -7.11 16.92 -6.91
CA LYS A 144 -8.53 16.56 -6.82
C LYS A 144 -8.67 15.05 -6.99
N LEU A 145 -9.27 14.38 -6.01
CA LEU A 145 -9.62 12.97 -6.04
C LEU A 145 -11.14 12.84 -6.21
N ASP A 146 -11.58 12.00 -7.15
CA ASP A 146 -12.98 11.63 -7.34
C ASP A 146 -13.10 10.10 -7.32
N VAL A 147 -13.87 9.58 -6.38
CA VAL A 147 -14.08 8.15 -6.17
C VAL A 147 -15.51 7.81 -6.54
N ARG A 148 -15.69 7.00 -7.58
CA ARG A 148 -16.98 6.64 -8.15
C ARG A 148 -17.24 5.15 -7.99
N PHE A 149 -18.42 4.79 -7.52
CA PHE A 149 -18.94 3.43 -7.50
C PHE A 149 -19.90 3.27 -8.66
N LEU A 150 -19.70 2.23 -9.47
CA LEU A 150 -20.46 1.96 -10.67
C LEU A 150 -21.13 0.58 -10.58
N SER A 151 -22.38 0.50 -11.02
CA SER A 151 -23.11 -0.74 -11.29
C SER A 151 -23.45 -0.78 -12.77
N ASP A 152 -23.06 -1.84 -13.48
CA ASP A 152 -23.27 -1.99 -14.93
C ASP A 152 -22.85 -0.75 -15.76
N GLY A 153 -21.77 -0.09 -15.34
CA GLY A 153 -21.22 1.11 -16.00
C GLY A 153 -21.91 2.43 -15.63
N VAL A 154 -22.94 2.40 -14.79
CA VAL A 154 -23.64 3.61 -14.30
C VAL A 154 -23.10 3.99 -12.93
N VAL A 155 -22.74 5.26 -12.74
CA VAL A 155 -22.33 5.80 -11.43
C VAL A 155 -23.53 5.80 -10.50
N VAL A 156 -23.42 5.07 -9.38
CA VAL A 156 -24.46 4.95 -8.35
C VAL A 156 -24.11 5.71 -7.08
N LYS A 157 -22.82 5.99 -6.84
CA LYS A 157 -22.32 6.77 -5.70
C LYS A 157 -20.99 7.42 -6.07
N SER A 158 -20.74 8.64 -5.60
CA SER A 158 -19.48 9.35 -5.84
C SER A 158 -19.07 10.22 -4.67
N HIS A 159 -17.77 10.39 -4.47
CA HIS A 159 -17.21 11.29 -3.46
C HIS A 159 -16.07 12.10 -4.07
N GLU A 160 -16.03 13.40 -3.78
CA GLU A 160 -15.01 14.32 -4.29
C GLU A 160 -14.19 14.93 -3.14
N TYR A 161 -12.87 14.99 -3.35
CA TYR A 161 -11.90 15.59 -2.42
C TYR A 161 -11.00 16.54 -3.22
N PRO A 162 -11.23 17.87 -3.17
CA PRO A 162 -10.53 18.84 -4.02
C PRO A 162 -9.02 18.97 -3.81
N GLY A 163 -8.52 18.53 -2.64
CA GLY A 163 -7.11 18.63 -2.26
C GLY A 163 -6.69 17.45 -1.41
N PHE A 164 -6.76 16.26 -1.99
CA PHE A 164 -6.29 15.04 -1.35
C PHE A 164 -4.81 14.79 -1.68
N LYS A 165 -4.07 14.27 -0.69
CA LYS A 165 -2.70 13.81 -0.90
C LYS A 165 -2.53 12.37 -0.43
N GLU A 166 -2.76 12.10 0.85
CA GLU A 166 -2.63 10.76 1.40
C GLU A 166 -3.60 10.56 2.57
N GLY A 167 -3.99 9.32 2.82
CA GLY A 167 -4.81 8.93 3.96
C GLY A 167 -5.72 7.74 3.67
N THR A 168 -6.49 7.35 4.69
CA THR A 168 -7.55 6.35 4.56
C THR A 168 -8.90 7.06 4.56
N ILE A 169 -9.73 6.76 3.56
CA ILE A 169 -11.10 7.27 3.43
C ILE A 169 -12.05 6.09 3.65
N ARG A 170 -12.98 6.22 4.59
CA ARG A 170 -14.04 5.23 4.82
C ARG A 170 -15.31 5.61 4.09
N PHE A 171 -15.86 4.66 3.33
CA PHE A 171 -17.14 4.79 2.65
C PHE A 171 -18.16 3.88 3.32
N ASP A 172 -19.29 4.45 3.73
CA ASP A 172 -20.51 3.69 4.03
C ASP A 172 -21.15 3.28 2.70
N ILE A 173 -21.44 1.99 2.52
CA ILE A 173 -22.11 1.42 1.35
C ILE A 173 -23.37 0.66 1.72
N THR A 174 -23.93 0.92 2.90
CA THR A 174 -25.17 0.27 3.39
C THR A 174 -26.40 0.65 2.56
N ASP A 175 -26.36 1.83 1.92
CA ASP A 175 -27.38 2.36 1.01
C ASP A 175 -27.34 1.74 -0.39
N LEU A 176 -26.23 1.08 -0.76
CA LEU A 176 -26.12 0.36 -2.03
C LEU A 176 -26.79 -1.02 -1.93
N PRO A 177 -27.57 -1.45 -2.95
CA PRO A 177 -28.07 -2.81 -3.02
C PRO A 177 -26.96 -3.87 -2.91
N GLN A 178 -27.33 -5.09 -2.51
CA GLN A 178 -26.42 -6.21 -2.58
C GLN A 178 -26.00 -6.46 -4.04
N GLY A 179 -24.70 -6.56 -4.30
CA GLY A 179 -24.23 -6.64 -5.67
C GLY A 179 -22.74 -6.42 -5.88
N ARG A 180 -22.36 -6.42 -7.15
CA ARG A 180 -20.98 -6.17 -7.59
C ARG A 180 -20.88 -4.72 -8.03
N TYR A 181 -19.84 -4.04 -7.57
CA TYR A 181 -19.56 -2.67 -7.96
C TYR A 181 -18.14 -2.55 -8.48
N ILE A 182 -17.97 -1.69 -9.49
CA ILE A 182 -16.67 -1.22 -9.92
C ILE A 182 -16.41 0.11 -9.21
N VAL A 183 -15.27 0.23 -8.55
CA VAL A 183 -14.80 1.49 -7.98
C VAL A 183 -13.74 2.07 -8.91
N GLU A 184 -14.00 3.25 -9.41
CA GLU A 184 -13.09 4.03 -10.24
C GLU A 184 -12.59 5.24 -9.44
N ILE A 185 -11.28 5.48 -9.49
CA ILE A 185 -10.63 6.60 -8.81
C ILE A 185 -9.98 7.47 -9.88
N TYR A 186 -10.38 8.73 -9.88
CA TYR A 186 -9.87 9.76 -10.76
C TYR A 186 -9.01 10.75 -9.97
N SER A 187 -7.85 11.10 -10.52
CA SER A 187 -7.00 12.18 -10.01
C SER A 187 -6.90 13.26 -11.08
N ASN A 188 -7.34 14.48 -10.78
CA ASN A 188 -7.45 15.58 -11.76
C ASN A 188 -8.11 15.11 -13.07
N GLU A 189 -9.27 14.47 -12.96
CA GLU A 189 -10.10 13.96 -14.08
C GLU A 189 -9.51 12.79 -14.87
N LYS A 190 -8.30 12.34 -14.57
CA LYS A 190 -7.70 11.15 -15.17
C LYS A 190 -8.00 9.92 -14.31
N LEU A 191 -8.53 8.86 -14.91
CA LEU A 191 -8.67 7.55 -14.25
C LEU A 191 -7.28 7.02 -13.89
N VAL A 192 -7.03 6.83 -12.59
CA VAL A 192 -5.74 6.36 -12.05
C VAL A 192 -5.82 5.00 -11.38
N TYR A 193 -7.01 4.56 -10.98
CA TYR A 193 -7.21 3.25 -10.39
C TYR A 193 -8.63 2.75 -10.64
N LYS A 194 -8.77 1.44 -10.81
CA LYS A 194 -10.04 0.76 -11.02
C LYS A 194 -9.98 -0.62 -10.38
N ASN A 195 -10.94 -0.93 -9.52
CA ASN A 195 -11.03 -2.25 -8.90
C ASN A 195 -12.49 -2.64 -8.65
N ARG A 196 -12.73 -3.92 -8.35
CA ARG A 196 -14.06 -4.46 -8.05
C ARG A 196 -14.22 -4.67 -6.54
N ILE A 197 -15.40 -4.34 -6.04
CA ILE A 197 -15.84 -4.70 -4.69
C ILE A 197 -17.17 -5.45 -4.76
N ASN A 198 -17.44 -6.28 -3.75
CA ASN A 198 -18.71 -6.97 -3.58
C ASN A 198 -19.39 -6.46 -2.31
N ARG A 199 -20.60 -5.93 -2.47
CA ARG A 199 -21.52 -5.64 -1.36
C ARG A 199 -22.31 -6.92 -1.09
N ASP A 200 -22.02 -7.56 0.05
CA ASP A 200 -22.57 -8.86 0.46
C ASP A 200 -23.92 -8.77 1.17
#